data_AF-A0A8J5Y0C1-F1
#
_entry.id   AF-A0A8J5Y0C1-F1
#
_cell.length_a   1.000
_cell.length_b   1.000
_cell.length_c   1.000
_cell.angle_alpha   90.00
_cell.angle_beta   90.00
_cell.angle_gamma   90.00
#
_symmetry.space_group_name_H-M   'P 1'
#
loop_
_entity.id
_entity.type
_entity.pdbx_description
1 polymer ?
#
loop_
_entity_poly.entity_id
_entity_poly.type
_entity_poly.pdbx_seq_one_letter_code
_entity_poly.pdbx_strand_id
1 'polypeptide(L)'
;MGLEMKDRKIYIEGESISAIKKCISESRDKSEICSMIHNIKALQSKLKSIKFHYVHRTANALADIIATESLKKRKRFYLEGAIPGPAVKALEDDWIREPD
;
A
#
# COMPACT_ATOMS: atom_id res chain seq x y z
N MET A 1 13.26 -4.14 -20.72
CA MET A 1 12.56 -3.78 -19.46
C MET A 1 13.59 -3.70 -18.35
N GLY A 2 14.02 -2.51 -17.91
CA GLY A 2 15.09 -2.42 -16.91
C GLY A 2 15.54 -1.00 -16.56
N LEU A 3 15.25 -0.04 -17.43
CA LEU A 3 15.55 1.38 -17.21
C LEU A 3 14.40 2.17 -16.56
N GLU A 4 13.13 1.78 -16.77
CA GLU A 4 11.97 2.56 -16.31
C GLU A 4 11.74 2.63 -14.79
N MET A 5 12.23 1.68 -14.00
CA MET A 5 11.97 1.68 -12.55
C MET A 5 12.85 2.67 -11.79
N LYS A 6 14.05 2.97 -12.30
CA LYS A 6 15.05 3.80 -11.61
C LYS A 6 14.66 5.26 -11.50
N ASP A 7 13.71 5.74 -12.31
CA ASP A 7 13.23 7.12 -12.28
C ASP A 7 11.91 7.32 -11.52
N ARG A 8 11.27 6.24 -11.07
CA ARG A 8 9.97 6.33 -10.38
C ARG A 8 10.14 6.83 -8.95
N LYS A 9 9.35 7.85 -8.60
CA LYS A 9 9.13 8.29 -7.22
C LYS A 9 7.79 7.71 -6.75
N ILE A 10 7.81 6.98 -5.64
CA ILE A 10 6.61 6.32 -5.10
C ILE A 10 6.32 6.85 -3.69
N TYR A 11 5.04 7.11 -3.43
CA TYR A 11 4.52 7.46 -2.12
C TYR A 11 3.60 6.32 -1.67
N ILE A 12 3.89 5.75 -0.51
CA ILE A 12 3.09 4.68 0.09
C ILE A 12 2.41 5.23 1.33
N GLU A 13 1.10 5.21 1.32
CA GLU A 13 0.26 5.64 2.44
C GLU A 13 -0.33 4.43 3.13
N GLY A 14 -0.47 4.50 4.45
CA GLY A 14 -1.14 3.45 5.20
C GLY A 14 -1.39 3.81 6.66
N GLU A 15 -2.31 3.09 7.29
CA GLU A 15 -2.69 3.34 8.69
C GLU A 15 -1.85 2.56 9.72
N SER A 16 -1.04 1.59 9.28
CA SER A 16 -0.24 0.78 10.20
C SER A 16 1.11 1.42 10.48
N ILE A 17 1.18 2.20 11.56
CA ILE A 17 2.42 2.81 12.05
C ILE A 17 3.52 1.76 12.26
N SER A 18 3.16 0.58 12.77
CA SER A 18 4.13 -0.50 13.03
C SER A 18 4.72 -1.06 11.73
N ALA A 19 3.91 -1.26 10.69
CA ALA A 19 4.39 -1.70 9.38
C ALA A 19 5.26 -0.62 8.71
N ILE A 20 4.83 0.65 8.76
CA ILE A 20 5.60 1.78 8.23
C ILE A 20 6.98 1.86 8.88
N LYS A 21 7.05 1.80 10.21
CA LYS A 21 8.32 1.84 10.95
C LYS A 21 9.25 0.68 10.55
N LYS A 22 8.72 -0.53 10.32
CA LYS A 22 9.53 -1.67 9.86
C LYS A 22 10.08 -1.48 8.44
N CYS A 23 9.30 -0.86 7.56
CA CYS A 23 9.75 -0.55 6.19
C CYS A 23 10.84 0.54 6.15
N ILE A 24 10.78 1.50 7.07
CA ILE A 24 11.76 2.60 7.17
C ILE A 24 13.03 2.18 7.91
N SER A 25 12.90 1.33 8.94
CA SER A 25 14.02 0.92 9.78
C SER A 25 15.12 0.23 8.96
N GLU A 26 16.38 0.57 9.20
CA GLU A 26 17.53 -0.13 8.61
C GLU A 26 17.76 -1.51 9.26
N SER A 27 17.28 -1.70 10.48
CA SER A 27 17.44 -2.96 11.20
C SER A 27 16.74 -4.13 10.50
N ARG A 28 17.26 -5.34 10.73
CA ARG A 28 16.63 -6.57 10.27
C ARG A 28 15.33 -6.78 11.04
N ASP A 29 14.20 -6.80 10.31
CA ASP A 29 12.91 -7.14 10.89
C ASP A 29 12.89 -8.61 11.34
N LYS A 30 12.34 -8.85 12.53
CA LYS A 30 12.21 -10.18 13.16
C LYS A 30 10.75 -10.58 13.36
N SER A 31 9.81 -9.85 12.75
CA SER A 31 8.39 -10.13 12.90
C SER A 31 7.92 -11.19 11.90
N GLU A 32 6.70 -11.66 12.05
CA GLU A 32 6.09 -12.66 11.15
C GLU A 32 6.01 -12.18 9.70
N ILE A 33 6.02 -10.87 9.47
CA ILE A 33 5.99 -10.25 8.13
C ILE A 33 7.39 -9.94 7.58
N CYS A 34 8.47 -10.43 8.20
CA CYS A 34 9.84 -10.06 7.82
C CYS A 34 10.18 -10.37 6.35
N SER A 35 9.60 -11.42 5.77
CA SER A 35 9.74 -11.76 4.35
C SER A 35 9.17 -10.68 3.44
N MET A 36 8.01 -10.11 3.79
CA MET A 36 7.41 -9.00 3.06
C MET A 36 8.26 -7.73 3.17
N ILE A 37 8.75 -7.42 4.39
CA ILE A 37 9.64 -6.27 4.61
C ILE A 37 10.92 -6.39 3.79
N HIS A 38 11.51 -7.60 3.73
CA HIS A 38 12.70 -7.85 2.94
C HIS A 38 12.45 -7.61 1.44
N ASN A 39 11.33 -8.12 0.91
CA ASN A 39 10.95 -7.90 -0.48
C ASN A 39 10.72 -6.42 -0.80
N ILE A 40 10.06 -5.68 0.10
CA ILE A 40 9.89 -4.24 -0.04
C ILE A 40 11.26 -3.56 -0.13
N LYS A 41 12.19 -3.83 0.79
CA LYS A 41 13.55 -3.24 0.76
C LYS A 41 14.31 -3.58 -0.52
N ALA A 42 14.18 -4.80 -1.04
CA ALA A 42 14.79 -5.20 -2.30
C ALA A 42 14.19 -4.48 -3.53
N LEU A 43 12.92 -4.05 -3.47
CA LEU A 43 12.29 -3.21 -4.49
C LEU A 43 12.68 -1.74 -4.33
N GLN A 44 12.77 -1.24 -3.09
CA GLN A 44 13.17 0.13 -2.79
C GLN A 44 14.52 0.48 -3.40
N SER A 45 15.50 -0.42 -3.35
CA SER A 45 16.84 -0.21 -3.93
C SER A 45 16.85 -0.03 -5.46
N LYS A 46 15.73 -0.32 -6.13
CA LYS A 46 15.57 -0.19 -7.58
C LYS A 46 14.84 1.09 -7.99
N LEU A 47 14.30 1.85 -7.04
CA LEU A 47 13.50 3.07 -7.26
C LEU A 47 14.33 4.33 -7.06
N LYS A 48 13.89 5.45 -7.65
CA LYS A 48 14.53 6.77 -7.42
C LYS A 48 14.35 7.24 -5.99
N SER A 49 13.12 7.10 -5.50
CA SER A 49 12.76 7.43 -4.13
C SER A 49 11.45 6.75 -3.77
N ILE A 50 11.36 6.28 -2.54
CA ILE A 50 10.12 5.80 -1.94
C ILE A 50 9.93 6.48 -0.59
N LYS A 51 8.72 6.95 -0.31
CA LYS A 51 8.37 7.55 0.98
C LYS A 51 7.17 6.84 1.57
N PHE A 52 7.18 6.64 2.88
CA PHE A 52 6.07 6.05 3.61
C PHE A 52 5.43 7.13 4.47
N HIS A 53 4.11 7.26 4.39
CA HIS A 53 3.34 8.21 5.17
C HIS A 53 2.25 7.48 5.95
N TYR A 54 2.16 7.82 7.22
CA TYR A 54 1.01 7.42 8.02
C TYR A 54 -0.18 8.29 7.63
N VAL A 55 -1.32 7.65 7.40
CA VAL A 55 -2.61 8.30 7.22
C VAL A 55 -3.63 7.71 8.17
N HIS A 56 -4.65 8.48 8.54
CA HIS A 56 -5.75 7.96 9.36
C HIS A 56 -6.57 6.92 8.58
N ARG A 57 -7.25 6.03 9.32
CA ARG A 57 -8.09 4.97 8.76
C ARG A 57 -9.10 5.48 7.73
N THR A 58 -9.67 6.65 7.96
CA THR A 58 -10.62 7.29 7.05
C THR A 58 -10.00 7.62 5.69
N ALA A 59 -8.75 8.09 5.68
CA ALA A 59 -7.99 8.35 4.45
C ALA A 59 -7.47 7.06 3.80
N ASN A 60 -7.40 5.95 4.55
CA ASN A 60 -7.05 4.63 4.04
C ASN A 60 -8.27 3.71 3.81
N ALA A 61 -9.48 4.28 3.80
CA ALA A 61 -10.73 3.50 3.79
C ALA A 61 -10.83 2.58 2.57
N LEU A 62 -10.37 3.05 1.40
CA LEU A 62 -10.36 2.25 0.18
C LEU A 62 -9.52 0.98 0.34
N ALA A 63 -8.31 1.10 0.90
CA ALA A 63 -7.42 -0.04 1.12
C ALA A 63 -7.99 -1.01 2.16
N ASP A 64 -8.62 -0.50 3.23
CA ASP A 64 -9.30 -1.30 4.25
C ASP A 64 -10.47 -2.10 3.64
N ILE A 65 -11.28 -1.48 2.77
CA ILE A 65 -12.38 -2.16 2.07
C ILE A 65 -11.84 -3.25 1.14
N ILE A 66 -10.79 -2.96 0.36
CA ILE A 66 -10.17 -3.94 -0.53
C ILE A 66 -9.64 -5.14 0.27
N ALA A 67 -8.94 -4.90 1.38
CA ALA A 67 -8.42 -5.95 2.25
C ALA A 67 -9.55 -6.79 2.85
N THR A 68 -10.59 -6.13 3.35
CA THR A 68 -11.76 -6.77 3.95
C THR A 68 -12.51 -7.65 2.94
N GLU A 69 -12.78 -7.13 1.73
CA GLU A 69 -13.47 -7.88 0.68
C GLU A 69 -12.62 -9.02 0.11
N SER A 70 -11.30 -8.82 0.01
CA SER A 70 -10.34 -9.88 -0.34
C SER A 70 -10.41 -11.04 0.65
N LEU A 71 -10.40 -10.72 1.95
CA LEU A 71 -10.49 -11.71 3.02
C LEU A 71 -11.82 -12.47 2.98
N LYS A 72 -12.95 -11.75 2.91
CA LYS A 72 -14.30 -12.35 2.86
C LYS A 72 -14.49 -13.30 1.68
N LYS A 73 -14.04 -12.88 0.50
CA LYS A 73 -14.25 -13.63 -0.76
C LYS A 73 -13.14 -14.64 -1.04
N ARG A 74 -12.10 -14.71 -0.18
CA ARG A 74 -10.87 -15.49 -0.40
C ARG A 74 -10.24 -15.22 -1.78
N LYS A 75 -10.35 -13.98 -2.24
CA LYS A 75 -9.82 -13.51 -3.53
C LYS A 75 -8.69 -12.52 -3.28
N ARG A 76 -7.74 -12.44 -4.20
CA ARG A 76 -6.58 -11.54 -4.10
C ARG A 76 -6.76 -10.37 -5.05
N PHE A 77 -7.82 -9.57 -4.85
CA PHE A 77 -8.18 -8.46 -5.73
C PHE A 77 -7.01 -7.50 -6.00
N TYR A 78 -6.21 -7.24 -4.95
CA TYR A 78 -5.00 -6.42 -5.01
C TYR A 78 -3.91 -6.94 -5.98
N LEU A 79 -3.87 -8.24 -6.30
CA LEU A 79 -2.92 -8.80 -7.28
C LEU A 79 -3.40 -8.67 -8.72
N GLU A 80 -4.72 -8.61 -8.92
CA GLU A 80 -5.34 -8.54 -10.23
C GLU A 80 -5.57 -7.09 -10.68
N GLY A 81 -5.20 -6.10 -9.85
CA GLY A 81 -5.56 -4.69 -10.05
C GLY A 81 -7.07 -4.46 -10.02
N ALA A 82 -7.84 -5.41 -9.48
CA ALA A 82 -9.28 -5.36 -9.43
C ALA A 82 -9.74 -4.61 -8.19
N ILE A 83 -10.78 -3.79 -8.33
CA ILE A 83 -11.42 -3.08 -7.23
C ILE A 83 -12.75 -3.79 -6.92
N PRO A 84 -12.94 -4.37 -5.72
CA PRO A 84 -14.23 -4.93 -5.32
C PRO A 84 -15.34 -3.88 -5.40
N GLY A 85 -16.56 -4.27 -5.76
CA GLY A 85 -17.69 -3.33 -5.85
C GLY A 85 -17.86 -2.37 -4.65
N PRO A 86 -17.72 -2.81 -3.40
CA PRO A 86 -17.76 -1.90 -2.24
C PRO A 86 -16.65 -0.84 -2.23
N ALA A 87 -15.47 -1.16 -2.76
CA ALA A 87 -14.35 -0.23 -2.88
C ALA A 87 -14.56 0.75 -4.04
N VAL A 88 -15.26 0.36 -5.12
CA VAL A 88 -15.64 1.27 -6.20
C VAL A 88 -16.50 2.42 -5.66
N LYS A 89 -17.51 2.08 -4.85
CA LYS A 89 -18.37 3.09 -4.22
C LYS A 89 -17.59 4.04 -3.31
N ALA A 90 -16.67 3.51 -2.50
CA ALA A 90 -15.84 4.34 -1.64
C ALA A 90 -14.90 5.26 -2.43
N LEU A 91 -14.40 4.81 -3.59
CA LEU A 91 -13.61 5.64 -4.49
C LEU A 91 -14.45 6.76 -5.11
N GLU A 92 -15.69 6.48 -5.52
CA GLU A 92 -16.62 7.49 -6.03
C GLU A 92 -16.94 8.55 -4.95
N ASP A 93 -17.24 8.11 -3.73
CA ASP A 93 -17.53 9.00 -2.60
C ASP A 93 -16.31 9.88 -2.24
N ASP A 94 -15.08 9.36 -2.33
CA ASP A 94 -13.85 10.12 -2.07
C ASP A 94 -13.56 11.15 -3.17
N TRP A 95 -13.76 10.77 -4.45
CA TRP A 95 -13.64 11.70 -5.59
C TRP A 95 -14.61 12.87 -5.51
N ILE A 96 -15.84 12.63 -5.02
CA ILE A 96 -16.84 13.68 -4.79
C ILE A 96 -16.44 14.61 -3.63
N ARG A 97 -15.59 14.12 -2.71
CA ARG A 97 -15.13 14.84 -1.50
C ARG A 97 -13.89 15.69 -1.71
N GLU A 98 -13.14 15.48 -2.81
CA GLU A 98 -12.09 16.37 -3.32
C GLU A 98 -12.60 17.32 -4.44
N PRO A 99 -13.50 18.28 -4.19
CA PRO A 99 -13.53 19.51 -4.95
C PRO A 99 -12.88 20.59 -4.08
N ASP A 100 -11.59 20.86 -4.30
CA ASP A 100 -10.92 22.17 -4.10
C ASP A 100 -9.42 22.06 -4.45
#